data_AF-A0A485NTM5-F1
#
_entry.id   AF-A0A485NTM5-F1
#
_cell.length_a   1.000
_cell.length_b   1.000
_cell.length_c   1.000
_cell.angle_alpha   90.00
_cell.angle_beta   90.00
_cell.angle_gamma   90.00
#
_symmetry.space_group_name_H-M   'P 1'
#
loop_
_entity.id
_entity.type
_entity.pdbx_description
1 polymer ?
#
loop_
_entity_poly.entity_id
_entity_poly.type
_entity_poly.pdbx_seq_one_letter_code
_entity_poly.pdbx_strand_id
1 'polypeptide(L)'
;MSRGEIPPVRERSERVALSNWAELTPELLKILHSRVAGRLIIHVDELAQIWKVLSLPTDLFNSVMNVGRFTEEIEWLKFLALACSSLGVTIAKTLKIVCEVLSSDHDCGPPRIPFSTFQFLYTYIAEVDGEISASHVSRMLNYIEQEVIGPDGLIKVNDFTQNPRVRLE
;
A
#
# COMPACT_ATOMS: atom_id res chain seq x y z
N MET A 1 -36.57 -41.68 -11.73
CA MET A 1 -36.55 -41.35 -10.28
C MET A 1 -35.51 -40.26 -10.08
N SER A 2 -35.95 -39.14 -9.52
CA SER A 2 -35.19 -37.93 -9.23
C SER A 2 -34.37 -38.08 -7.95
N ARG A 3 -33.17 -37.50 -7.91
CA ARG A 3 -32.42 -36.93 -6.77
C ARG A 3 -31.12 -36.38 -7.41
N GLY A 4 -30.89 -35.09 -7.58
CA GLY A 4 -31.24 -33.98 -6.69
C GLY A 4 -30.08 -33.77 -5.73
N GLU A 5 -28.98 -33.15 -6.18
CA GLU A 5 -28.04 -32.41 -5.33
C GLU A 5 -27.24 -31.40 -6.17
N ILE A 6 -27.41 -30.12 -5.82
CA ILE A 6 -26.66 -28.91 -6.14
C ILE A 6 -26.46 -28.25 -4.76
N PRO A 7 -25.38 -27.50 -4.39
CA PRO A 7 -23.96 -27.43 -4.77
C PRO A 7 -23.01 -27.45 -3.52
N PRO A 8 -21.74 -26.97 -3.61
CA PRO A 8 -21.49 -25.64 -3.06
C PRO A 8 -20.91 -24.70 -4.10
N VAL A 9 -21.70 -23.69 -4.43
CA VAL A 9 -21.25 -22.48 -5.09
C VAL A 9 -20.29 -21.81 -4.12
N ARG A 10 -18.99 -21.81 -4.44
CA ARG A 10 -18.07 -20.84 -3.86
C ARG A 10 -18.35 -19.49 -4.54
N GLU A 11 -19.42 -18.84 -4.10
CA GLU A 11 -19.60 -17.39 -4.24
C GLU A 11 -18.71 -16.71 -3.21
N ARG A 12 -17.56 -16.19 -3.67
CA ARG A 12 -16.76 -15.07 -3.13
C ARG A 12 -15.39 -15.14 -3.79
N SER A 13 -14.91 -14.19 -4.58
CA SER A 13 -15.35 -12.83 -4.85
C SER A 13 -15.39 -12.63 -6.35
N GLU A 14 -16.43 -11.96 -6.80
CA GLU A 14 -16.38 -10.91 -7.82
C GLU A 14 -14.98 -10.66 -8.36
N ARG A 15 -14.63 -11.38 -9.42
CA ARG A 15 -13.52 -11.05 -10.32
C ARG A 15 -13.96 -9.87 -11.20
N VAL A 16 -14.53 -8.84 -10.56
CA VAL A 16 -15.09 -7.65 -11.20
C VAL A 16 -13.91 -6.76 -11.56
N ALA A 17 -13.67 -6.68 -12.86
CA ALA A 17 -12.89 -5.65 -13.53
C ALA A 17 -11.43 -5.47 -13.05
N LEU A 18 -10.61 -6.52 -13.11
CA LEU A 18 -9.14 -6.35 -13.08
C LEU A 18 -8.57 -5.67 -14.35
N SER A 19 -9.40 -5.28 -15.32
CA SER A 19 -8.93 -4.88 -16.65
C SER A 19 -8.83 -3.36 -16.89
N ASN A 20 -9.21 -2.51 -15.92
CA ASN A 20 -9.22 -1.05 -16.09
C ASN A 20 -8.24 -0.31 -15.17
N TRP A 21 -7.51 -1.02 -14.29
CA TRP A 21 -6.53 -0.44 -13.36
C TRP A 21 -5.16 -0.14 -13.99
N ALA A 22 -4.98 -0.51 -15.27
CA ALA A 22 -3.70 -0.36 -15.99
C ALA A 22 -3.25 1.11 -16.17
N GLU A 23 -4.11 2.08 -15.86
CA GLU A 23 -3.80 3.51 -15.94
C GLU A 23 -3.13 4.06 -14.68
N LEU A 24 -3.26 3.40 -13.52
CA LEU A 24 -2.55 3.85 -12.33
C LEU A 24 -1.07 3.47 -12.46
N THR A 25 -0.20 4.46 -12.29
CA THR A 25 1.26 4.28 -12.32
C THR A 25 1.88 4.85 -11.04
N PRO A 26 3.05 4.34 -10.62
CA PRO A 26 3.77 4.90 -9.47
C PRO A 26 4.09 6.40 -9.65
N GLU A 27 4.27 6.87 -10.89
CA GLU A 27 4.49 8.28 -11.20
C GLU A 27 3.27 9.15 -10.86
N LEU A 28 2.06 8.67 -11.16
CA LEU A 28 0.83 9.38 -10.78
C LEU A 28 0.67 9.44 -9.26
N LEU A 29 1.03 8.37 -8.55
CA LEU A 29 1.03 8.35 -7.09
C LEU A 29 2.08 9.29 -6.49
N LYS A 30 3.26 9.43 -7.10
CA LYS A 30 4.27 10.45 -6.75
C LYS A 30 3.72 11.85 -6.92
N ILE A 31 3.08 12.16 -8.04
CA ILE A 31 2.46 13.46 -8.27
C ILE A 31 1.37 13.70 -7.22
N LEU A 32 0.52 12.71 -6.94
CA LEU A 32 -0.50 12.79 -5.91
C LEU A 32 0.12 13.09 -4.52
N HIS A 33 1.16 12.36 -4.13
CA HIS A 33 1.90 12.60 -2.88
C HIS A 33 2.49 14.00 -2.79
N SER A 34 3.08 14.49 -3.89
CA SER A 34 3.61 15.85 -3.98
C SER A 34 2.51 16.92 -3.79
N ARG A 35 1.32 16.68 -4.36
CA ARG A 35 0.16 17.59 -4.24
C ARG A 35 -0.41 17.66 -2.82
N VAL A 36 -0.34 16.55 -2.08
CA VAL A 36 -0.73 16.51 -0.65
C VAL A 36 0.27 17.27 0.24
N ALA A 37 1.44 17.64 -0.30
CA ALA A 37 2.43 18.52 0.34
C ALA A 37 2.89 17.99 1.72
N GLY A 38 3.00 16.67 1.87
CA GLY A 38 3.47 16.04 3.11
C GLY A 38 2.45 16.06 4.26
N ARG A 39 1.18 16.40 4.00
CA ARG A 39 0.12 16.29 5.01
C ARG A 39 -0.09 14.82 5.40
N LEU A 40 -0.24 14.57 6.71
CA LEU A 40 -0.55 13.24 7.24
C LEU A 40 -2.04 12.92 7.16
N ILE A 41 -2.89 13.96 7.15
CA ILE A 41 -4.35 13.86 7.06
C ILE A 41 -4.81 14.79 5.93
N ILE A 42 -5.70 14.28 5.08
CA ILE A 42 -6.32 15.04 3.98
C ILE A 42 -7.84 14.85 4.03
N HIS A 43 -8.58 15.90 3.69
CA HIS A 43 -10.04 15.83 3.60
C HIS A 43 -10.45 15.09 2.32
N VAL A 44 -11.52 14.29 2.39
CA VAL A 44 -12.03 13.52 1.24
C VAL A 44 -12.33 14.41 0.02
N ASP A 45 -12.95 15.58 0.22
CA ASP A 45 -13.19 16.53 -0.86
C ASP A 45 -11.91 17.01 -1.53
N GLU A 46 -10.89 17.37 -0.74
CA GLU A 46 -9.61 17.83 -1.29
C GLU A 46 -8.93 16.71 -2.07
N LEU A 47 -8.91 15.50 -1.50
CA LEU A 47 -8.33 14.34 -2.16
C LEU A 47 -9.07 13.97 -3.45
N ALA A 48 -10.40 14.00 -3.45
CA ALA A 48 -11.23 13.71 -4.63
C ALA A 48 -11.00 14.74 -5.74
N GLN A 49 -10.79 16.02 -5.41
CA GLN A 49 -10.43 17.03 -6.39
C GLN A 49 -9.06 16.75 -7.01
N ILE A 50 -8.04 16.44 -6.20
CA ILE A 50 -6.71 16.11 -6.72
C ILE A 50 -6.78 14.83 -7.58
N TRP A 51 -7.50 13.80 -7.13
CA TRP A 51 -7.71 12.55 -7.86
C TRP A 51 -8.34 12.78 -9.23
N LYS A 52 -9.36 13.64 -9.28
CA LYS A 52 -10.03 14.05 -10.52
C LYS A 52 -9.12 14.86 -11.44
N VAL A 53 -8.29 15.75 -10.90
CA VAL A 53 -7.31 16.53 -11.68
C VAL A 53 -6.26 15.63 -12.33
N LEU A 54 -5.88 14.55 -11.65
CA LEU A 54 -4.98 13.52 -12.20
C LEU A 54 -5.68 12.56 -13.16
N SER A 55 -6.99 12.75 -13.43
CA SER A 55 -7.81 11.88 -14.26
C SER A 55 -7.74 10.41 -13.85
N LEU A 56 -7.59 10.15 -12.55
CA LEU A 56 -7.49 8.79 -12.02
C LEU A 56 -8.89 8.14 -11.96
N PRO A 57 -8.97 6.81 -12.13
CA PRO A 57 -10.25 6.10 -12.14
C PRO A 57 -11.00 6.26 -10.81
N THR A 58 -12.25 6.72 -10.88
CA THR A 58 -13.09 6.96 -9.69
C THR A 58 -13.44 5.65 -8.98
N ASP A 59 -13.57 4.55 -9.73
CA ASP A 59 -13.76 3.22 -9.14
C ASP A 59 -12.60 2.84 -8.20
N LEU A 60 -11.36 3.27 -8.52
CA LEU A 60 -10.20 2.97 -7.67
C LEU A 60 -10.30 3.73 -6.37
N PHE A 61 -10.62 5.01 -6.49
CA PHE A 61 -10.82 5.88 -5.36
C PHE A 61 -11.86 5.28 -4.41
N ASN A 62 -13.03 4.91 -4.94
CA ASN A 62 -14.11 4.31 -4.15
C ASN A 62 -13.70 2.96 -3.53
N SER A 63 -12.97 2.13 -4.28
CA SER A 63 -12.46 0.86 -3.78
C SER A 63 -11.51 1.07 -2.60
N VAL A 64 -10.52 1.97 -2.75
CA VAL A 64 -9.57 2.32 -1.69
C VAL A 64 -10.28 2.93 -0.47
N MET A 65 -11.24 3.82 -0.69
CA MET A 65 -12.07 4.41 0.37
C MET A 65 -12.83 3.36 1.16
N ASN A 66 -13.43 2.39 0.47
CA ASN A 66 -14.19 1.31 1.09
C ASN A 66 -13.29 0.31 1.84
N VAL A 67 -12.15 -0.07 1.25
CA VAL A 67 -11.17 -0.97 1.88
C VAL A 67 -10.58 -0.35 3.15
N GLY A 68 -10.16 0.92 3.07
CA GLY A 68 -9.61 1.66 4.20
C GLY A 68 -10.65 2.14 5.20
N ARG A 69 -11.94 1.99 4.88
CA ARG A 69 -13.08 2.50 5.67
C ARG A 69 -12.91 3.97 6.05
N PHE A 70 -12.37 4.76 5.11
CA PHE A 70 -12.12 6.17 5.36
C PHE A 70 -13.42 6.97 5.36
N THR A 71 -13.43 8.08 6.10
CA THR A 71 -14.58 8.98 6.21
C THR A 71 -14.22 10.35 5.64
N GLU A 72 -14.48 11.43 6.37
CA GLU A 72 -14.17 12.80 5.94
C GLU A 72 -12.66 13.08 6.06
N GLU A 73 -12.03 12.61 7.14
CA GLU A 73 -10.59 12.72 7.37
C GLU A 73 -9.89 11.42 6.98
N ILE A 74 -8.94 11.54 6.06
CA ILE A 74 -8.23 10.40 5.50
C ILE A 74 -6.78 10.45 5.95
N GLU A 75 -6.33 9.41 6.64
CA GLU A 75 -4.91 9.21 6.91
C GLU A 75 -4.17 8.93 5.61
N TRP A 76 -3.37 9.91 5.18
CA TRP A 76 -2.77 9.95 3.86
C TRP A 76 -1.89 8.72 3.57
N LEU A 77 -1.07 8.31 4.54
CA LEU A 77 -0.20 7.14 4.39
C LEU A 77 -0.98 5.84 4.24
N LYS A 78 -2.10 5.68 4.95
CA LYS A 78 -2.98 4.51 4.84
C LYS A 78 -3.65 4.47 3.48
N PHE A 79 -4.19 5.61 3.04
CA PHE A 79 -4.79 5.72 1.71
C PHE A 79 -3.77 5.41 0.60
N LEU A 80 -2.57 5.99 0.70
CA LEU A 80 -1.51 5.76 -0.26
C LEU A 80 -1.06 4.29 -0.28
N ALA A 81 -0.97 3.64 0.88
CA ALA A 81 -0.64 2.22 0.97
C ALA A 81 -1.63 1.34 0.20
N LEU A 82 -2.92 1.61 0.33
CA LEU A 82 -3.98 0.89 -0.39
C LEU A 82 -3.99 1.22 -1.90
N ALA A 83 -3.74 2.47 -2.26
CA ALA A 83 -3.59 2.84 -3.67
C ALA A 83 -2.36 2.16 -4.30
N CYS A 84 -1.27 1.98 -3.55
CA CYS A 84 -0.12 1.20 -4.01
C CYS A 84 -0.44 -0.31 -4.05
N SER A 85 -1.30 -0.82 -3.16
CA SER A 85 -1.66 -2.25 -3.15
C SER A 85 -2.49 -2.66 -4.36
N SER A 86 -3.14 -1.72 -5.05
CA SER A 86 -3.76 -2.02 -6.35
C SER A 86 -2.73 -2.20 -7.48
N LEU A 87 -1.49 -1.73 -7.31
CA LEU A 87 -0.37 -1.91 -8.25
C LEU A 87 0.52 -3.11 -7.87
N GLY A 88 0.65 -3.36 -6.57
CA GLY A 88 1.45 -4.45 -6.01
C GLY A 88 0.65 -5.73 -5.86
N VAL A 89 1.10 -6.81 -6.50
CA VAL A 89 0.49 -8.15 -6.32
C VAL A 89 0.83 -8.79 -4.97
N THR A 90 1.85 -8.30 -4.27
CA THR A 90 2.28 -8.77 -2.94
C THR A 90 2.63 -7.60 -2.04
N ILE A 91 2.60 -7.82 -0.71
CA ILE A 91 2.93 -6.82 0.31
C ILE A 91 4.33 -6.24 0.08
N ALA A 92 5.32 -7.08 -0.26
CA ALA A 92 6.67 -6.63 -0.57
C ALA A 92 6.70 -5.66 -1.76
N LYS A 93 5.95 -5.95 -2.83
CA LYS A 93 5.87 -5.08 -4.01
C LYS A 93 5.14 -3.78 -3.71
N THR A 94 4.06 -3.84 -2.93
CA THR A 94 3.33 -2.67 -2.45
C THR A 94 4.23 -1.75 -1.64
N LEU A 95 4.95 -2.29 -0.66
CA LEU A 95 5.90 -1.53 0.16
C LEU A 95 7.02 -0.91 -0.67
N LYS A 96 7.55 -1.65 -1.65
CA LYS A 96 8.50 -1.09 -2.61
C LYS A 96 7.92 0.14 -3.32
N ILE A 97 6.73 0.04 -3.89
CA ILE A 97 6.08 1.15 -4.60
C ILE A 97 5.83 2.33 -3.65
N VAL A 98 5.30 2.09 -2.46
CA VAL A 98 5.08 3.16 -1.45
C VAL A 98 6.40 3.84 -1.08
N CYS A 99 7.46 3.08 -0.81
CA CYS A 99 8.78 3.64 -0.52
C CYS A 99 9.31 4.49 -1.69
N GLU A 100 9.10 4.05 -2.93
CA GLU A 100 9.46 4.82 -4.13
C GLU A 100 8.65 6.13 -4.24
N VAL A 101 7.38 6.11 -3.86
CA VAL A 101 6.50 7.28 -3.90
C VAL A 101 6.79 8.28 -2.78
N LEU A 102 7.07 7.78 -1.56
CA LEU A 102 7.37 8.60 -0.39
C LEU A 102 8.81 9.12 -0.37
N SER A 103 9.74 8.39 -1.01
CA SER A 103 11.11 8.86 -1.13
C SER A 103 11.14 10.08 -2.02
N SER A 104 11.86 11.10 -1.57
CA SER A 104 11.95 12.33 -2.32
C SER A 104 13.03 12.27 -3.40
N ASP A 105 12.73 12.73 -4.61
CA ASP A 105 13.63 12.68 -5.78
C ASP A 105 14.89 13.58 -5.66
N HIS A 106 15.03 14.38 -4.60
CA HIS A 106 16.23 15.19 -4.36
C HIS A 106 17.42 14.39 -3.83
N ASP A 107 17.21 13.13 -3.46
CA ASP A 107 18.27 12.27 -2.99
C ASP A 107 18.86 11.44 -4.14
N CYS A 108 20.13 11.67 -4.47
CA CYS A 108 20.86 10.95 -5.52
C CYS A 108 21.06 9.44 -5.22
N GLY A 109 20.45 8.93 -4.15
CA GLY A 109 20.54 7.55 -3.67
C GLY A 109 19.28 6.72 -3.90
N PRO A 110 19.31 5.44 -3.49
CA PRO A 110 18.13 4.58 -3.58
C PRO A 110 16.98 5.12 -2.72
N PRO A 111 15.72 4.86 -3.12
CA PRO A 111 14.55 5.33 -2.41
C PRO A 111 14.58 4.89 -0.94
N ARG A 112 14.43 5.86 -0.03
CA ARG A 112 14.50 5.63 1.41
C ARG A 112 13.47 6.44 2.18
N ILE A 113 12.96 5.83 3.24
CA ILE A 113 11.97 6.42 4.14
C ILE A 113 12.36 6.17 5.59
N PRO A 114 11.83 6.94 6.55
CA PRO A 114 11.99 6.64 7.97
C PRO A 114 11.47 5.23 8.29
N PHE A 115 12.22 4.48 9.11
CA PHE A 115 11.80 3.14 9.50
C PHE A 115 10.44 3.14 10.23
N SER A 116 10.16 4.17 11.02
CA SER A 116 8.85 4.38 11.65
C SER A 116 7.70 4.43 10.65
N THR A 117 7.90 5.09 9.50
CA THR A 117 6.93 5.13 8.41
C THR A 117 6.75 3.74 7.79
N PHE A 118 7.85 3.00 7.58
CA PHE A 118 7.78 1.62 7.06
C PHE A 118 7.05 0.68 8.02
N GLN A 119 7.32 0.76 9.33
CA GLN A 119 6.63 -0.01 10.36
C GLN A 119 5.11 0.20 10.31
N PHE A 120 4.69 1.46 10.22
CA PHE A 120 3.29 1.83 10.10
C PHE A 120 2.64 1.22 8.85
N LEU A 121 3.30 1.39 7.69
CA LEU A 121 2.79 0.89 6.41
C LEU A 121 2.69 -0.64 6.38
N TYR A 122 3.76 -1.34 6.79
CA TYR A 122 3.79 -2.81 6.75
C TYR A 122 2.74 -3.40 7.69
N THR A 123 2.59 -2.86 8.90
CA THR A 123 1.57 -3.30 9.85
C THR A 123 0.17 -3.09 9.29
N TYR A 124 -0.09 -1.91 8.73
CA TYR A 124 -1.40 -1.58 8.17
C TYR A 124 -1.75 -2.43 6.95
N ILE A 125 -0.82 -2.61 6.01
CA ILE A 125 -1.06 -3.44 4.82
C ILE A 125 -1.29 -4.90 5.25
N ALA A 126 -0.48 -5.43 6.16
CA ALA A 126 -0.64 -6.80 6.65
C ALA A 126 -1.96 -7.02 7.39
N GLU A 127 -2.45 -6.02 8.12
CA GLU A 127 -3.76 -6.06 8.79
C GLU A 127 -4.91 -6.07 7.79
N VAL A 128 -4.83 -5.23 6.74
CA VAL A 128 -5.85 -5.13 5.69
C VAL A 128 -5.88 -6.40 4.83
N ASP A 129 -4.71 -6.93 4.49
CA ASP A 129 -4.54 -8.14 3.69
C ASP A 129 -4.99 -9.39 4.48
N GLY A 130 -4.67 -9.45 5.77
CA GLY A 130 -5.14 -10.49 6.68
C GLY A 130 -4.45 -11.86 6.51
N GLU A 131 -3.54 -12.02 5.54
CA GLU A 131 -2.80 -13.28 5.33
C GLU A 131 -1.63 -13.43 6.33
N ILE A 132 -1.09 -12.31 6.83
CA ILE A 132 0.08 -12.29 7.72
C ILE A 132 -0.32 -12.05 9.16
N SER A 133 0.08 -12.95 10.07
CA SER A 133 -0.14 -12.77 11.50
C SER A 133 0.63 -11.57 12.07
N ALA A 134 0.04 -10.85 13.03
CA ALA A 134 0.70 -9.74 13.73
C ALA A 134 2.04 -10.16 14.40
N SER A 135 2.15 -11.42 14.84
CA SER A 135 3.40 -11.98 15.36
C SER A 135 4.51 -12.07 14.31
N HIS A 136 4.15 -12.39 13.05
CA HIS A 136 5.10 -12.44 11.96
C HIS A 136 5.55 -11.03 11.58
N VAL A 137 4.60 -10.09 11.45
CA VAL A 137 4.88 -8.67 11.21
C VAL A 137 5.86 -8.13 12.25
N SER A 138 5.54 -8.32 13.53
CA SER A 138 6.38 -7.84 14.65
C SER A 138 7.77 -8.45 14.63
N ARG A 139 7.89 -9.75 14.34
CA ARG A 139 9.18 -10.44 14.22
C ARG A 139 10.02 -9.86 13.07
N MET A 140 9.41 -9.64 11.91
CA MET A 140 10.10 -9.08 10.76
C MET A 140 10.53 -7.63 11.01
N LEU A 141 9.66 -6.81 11.60
CA LEU A 141 10.01 -5.45 11.97
C LEU A 141 11.16 -5.41 12.97
N ASN A 142 11.14 -6.25 14.00
CA ASN A 142 12.24 -6.32 14.97
C ASN A 142 13.56 -6.77 14.32
N TYR A 143 13.51 -7.74 13.41
CA TYR A 143 14.69 -8.16 12.66
C TYR A 143 15.25 -7.01 11.80
N ILE A 144 14.39 -6.32 11.06
CA ILE A 144 14.79 -5.19 10.21
C ILE A 144 15.41 -4.09 11.09
N GLU A 145 14.76 -3.71 12.18
CA GLU A 145 15.25 -2.67 13.10
C GLU A 145 16.65 -2.96 13.65
N GLN A 146 16.93 -4.21 14.03
CA GLN A 146 18.19 -4.57 14.67
C GLN A 146 19.33 -4.84 13.67
N GLU A 147 19.02 -5.48 12.54
CA GLU A 147 20.04 -6.05 11.66
C GLU A 147 20.20 -5.26 10.35
N VAL A 148 19.22 -4.42 10.01
CA VAL A 148 19.13 -3.77 8.70
C VAL A 148 19.15 -2.25 8.83
N ILE A 149 18.44 -1.70 9.80
CA ILE A 149 18.40 -0.25 10.03
C ILE A 149 19.74 0.22 10.61
N GLY A 150 20.41 1.09 9.87
CA GLY A 150 21.64 1.75 10.31
C GLY A 150 21.38 2.91 11.29
N PRO A 151 22.44 3.60 11.75
CA PRO A 151 22.32 4.71 12.69
C PRO A 151 21.51 5.91 12.17
N ASP A 152 21.26 5.96 10.86
CA ASP A 152 20.46 6.97 10.17
C ASP A 152 18.94 6.77 10.38
N GLY A 153 18.50 5.59 10.86
CA GLY A 153 17.08 5.30 11.12
C GLY A 153 16.21 5.19 9.87
N LEU A 154 16.82 5.13 8.69
CA LEU A 154 16.15 5.03 7.39
C LEU A 154 16.23 3.60 6.84
N ILE A 155 15.16 3.18 6.17
CA ILE A 155 15.08 1.92 5.42
C ILE A 155 15.05 2.22 3.92
N LYS A 156 15.81 1.46 3.13
CA LYS A 156 15.84 1.53 1.67
C LYS A 156 15.04 0.39 1.06
N VAL A 157 14.58 0.56 -0.17
CA VAL A 157 13.90 -0.53 -0.91
C VAL A 157 14.75 -1.81 -0.99
N ASN A 158 16.07 -1.67 -1.17
CA ASN A 158 16.98 -2.82 -1.29
C ASN A 158 17.07 -3.63 0.02
N ASP A 159 16.88 -2.98 1.17
CA ASP A 159 17.03 -3.59 2.49
C ASP A 159 16.04 -4.73 2.75
N PHE A 160 14.84 -4.65 2.18
CA PHE A 160 13.80 -5.68 2.30
C PHE A 160 13.51 -6.45 1.01
N THR A 161 14.03 -6.02 -0.14
CA THR A 161 13.84 -6.73 -1.43
C THR A 161 15.03 -7.60 -1.81
N GLN A 162 16.24 -7.27 -1.36
CA GLN A 162 17.46 -8.06 -1.64
C GLN A 162 17.90 -8.90 -0.44
N ASN A 163 17.28 -8.72 0.72
CA ASN A 163 17.63 -9.46 1.92
C ASN A 163 16.79 -10.76 2.01
N PRO A 164 17.39 -11.95 1.82
CA PRO A 164 16.66 -13.22 1.85
C PRO A 164 16.10 -13.57 3.24
N ARG A 165 16.58 -12.89 4.29
CA ARG A 165 16.07 -13.05 5.66
C ARG A 165 14.83 -12.20 5.92
N VAL A 166 14.60 -11.16 5.12
CA VAL A 166 13.39 -10.32 5.22
C VAL A 166 12.30 -10.95 4.36
N ARG A 167 11.39 -11.67 5.02
CA ARG A 167 10.24 -12.32 4.38
C ARG A 167 8.96 -11.61 4.78
N LEU A 168 8.55 -10.69 3.91
CA LEU A 168 7.31 -9.92 4.06
C LEU A 168 6.06 -10.70 3.63
N GLU A 169 6.20 -12.00 3.37
CA GLU A 169 5.21 -12.99 2.96
C GLU A 169 5.60 -14.40 3.45
#